data_AF-A0A925LQ47-F1
#
_entry.id   AF-A0A925LQ47-F1
#
_cell.length_a   1.000
_cell.length_b   1.000
_cell.length_c   1.000
_cell.angle_alpha   90.00
_cell.angle_beta   90.00
_cell.angle_gamma   90.00
#
_symmetry.space_group_name_H-M   'P 1'
#
loop_
_entity.id
_entity.type
_entity.pdbx_description
1 polymer ?
#
loop_
_entity_poly.entity_id
_entity_poly.type
_entity_poly.pdbx_seq_one_letter_code
_entity_poly.pdbx_strand_id
1 'polypeptide(L)'
;MKIQQFLEHYGVNINPFSQEDAQSDHIFQQHCAETIYHPAWDKVLGDCRNPSTSIVFGEKGSGKTAIRLQLITALREHNHKYPAERCFVISYDDLNPFLDTFRDRLRGRKRNPDLALKEWRLWDHMDALLTLSTRRLCNVIADRHTTDPDISLQQIRDLPRQRKRDLLMLAAFYDQSSDQSHWRRWKDIRWRIGFLTPTIHWRFLVGVLITILVLLVALRGLRADGLKALSALTSWWLYVVIAAGWIPYLKRTVSLWWRAR
;
A
#
# COMPACT_ATOMS: atom_id res chain seq x y z
N MET A 1 1.96 -54.00 -9.10
CA MET A 1 0.55 -53.87 -8.69
C MET A 1 0.01 -52.55 -9.23
N LYS A 2 -1.14 -52.53 -9.90
CA LYS A 2 -1.69 -51.25 -10.41
C LYS A 2 -2.17 -50.43 -9.20
N ILE A 3 -1.78 -49.15 -9.13
CA ILE A 3 -2.16 -48.22 -8.05
C ILE A 3 -3.68 -48.21 -7.81
N GLN A 4 -4.48 -48.34 -8.87
CA GLN A 4 -5.94 -48.44 -8.79
C GLN A 4 -6.42 -49.60 -7.90
N GLN A 5 -5.86 -50.80 -8.08
CA GLN A 5 -6.26 -51.99 -7.33
C GLN A 5 -5.83 -51.92 -5.86
N PHE A 6 -4.73 -51.24 -5.58
CA PHE A 6 -4.30 -50.95 -4.21
C PHE A 6 -5.27 -49.97 -3.54
N LEU A 7 -5.62 -48.88 -4.21
CA LEU A 7 -6.53 -47.87 -3.68
C LEU A 7 -7.95 -48.41 -3.47
N GLU A 8 -8.47 -49.21 -4.41
CA GLU A 8 -9.77 -49.90 -4.28
C GLU A 8 -9.80 -50.85 -3.09
N HIS A 9 -8.70 -51.57 -2.82
CA HIS A 9 -8.61 -52.46 -1.67
C HIS A 9 -8.76 -51.72 -0.32
N TYR A 10 -8.28 -50.47 -0.25
CA TYR A 10 -8.44 -49.62 0.93
C TYR A 10 -9.68 -48.71 0.87
N GLY A 11 -10.60 -48.94 -0.07
CA GLY A 11 -11.85 -48.16 -0.20
C GLY A 11 -11.66 -46.73 -0.70
N VAL A 12 -10.52 -46.43 -1.31
CA VAL A 12 -10.21 -45.10 -1.87
C VAL A 12 -10.73 -45.04 -3.31
N ASN A 13 -11.93 -44.50 -3.48
CA ASN A 13 -12.62 -44.40 -4.77
C ASN A 13 -12.03 -43.36 -5.74
N ILE A 14 -11.21 -42.44 -5.24
CA ILE A 14 -10.64 -41.35 -6.03
C ILE A 14 -9.13 -41.30 -5.76
N ASN A 15 -8.32 -41.31 -6.82
CA ASN A 15 -6.87 -41.33 -6.70
C ASN A 15 -6.32 -39.98 -6.19
N PRO A 16 -5.81 -39.89 -4.95
CA PRO A 16 -5.28 -38.65 -4.39
C PRO A 16 -3.92 -38.24 -5.00
N PHE A 17 -3.30 -39.09 -5.82
CA PHE A 17 -2.02 -38.83 -6.47
C PHE A 17 -2.13 -38.54 -7.96
N SER A 18 -3.36 -38.27 -8.46
CA SER A 18 -3.56 -38.00 -9.89
C SER A 18 -2.97 -36.67 -10.35
N GLN A 19 -2.73 -35.73 -9.43
CA GLN A 19 -2.22 -34.40 -9.73
C GLN A 19 -0.95 -34.12 -8.92
N GLU A 20 0.05 -33.52 -9.57
CA GLU A 20 1.34 -33.20 -8.96
C GLU A 20 1.27 -31.93 -8.10
N ASP A 21 0.43 -30.97 -8.47
CA ASP A 21 0.29 -29.68 -7.79
C ASP A 21 -0.94 -29.63 -6.88
N ALA A 22 -0.72 -29.25 -5.62
CA ALA A 22 -1.80 -29.09 -4.62
C ALA A 22 -2.80 -27.97 -4.95
N GLN A 23 -2.44 -27.04 -5.84
CA GLN A 23 -3.35 -25.98 -6.30
C GLN A 23 -4.38 -26.47 -7.31
N SER A 24 -4.09 -27.55 -8.04
CA SER A 24 -4.99 -28.11 -9.04
C SER A 24 -5.68 -29.38 -8.53
N ASP A 25 -5.15 -30.00 -7.48
CA ASP A 25 -5.74 -31.16 -6.82
C ASP A 25 -7.05 -30.82 -6.08
N HIS A 26 -8.17 -31.23 -6.68
CA HIS A 26 -9.50 -31.02 -6.14
C HIS A 26 -9.77 -31.84 -4.87
N ILE A 27 -9.18 -33.03 -4.75
CA ILE A 27 -9.35 -33.91 -3.60
C ILE A 27 -8.69 -33.27 -2.38
N PHE A 28 -7.49 -32.73 -2.57
CA PHE A 28 -6.79 -32.00 -1.53
C PHE A 28 -7.60 -30.78 -1.07
N GLN A 29 -8.08 -29.96 -2.00
CA GLN A 29 -8.83 -28.74 -1.67
C GLN A 29 -10.17 -29.00 -0.97
N GLN A 30 -10.90 -30.04 -1.38
CA GLN A 30 -12.24 -30.31 -0.86
C GLN A 30 -12.25 -31.11 0.44
N HIS A 31 -11.26 -31.97 0.68
CA HIS A 31 -11.34 -32.95 1.77
C HIS A 31 -10.14 -32.90 2.72
N CYS A 32 -8.94 -32.63 2.22
CA CYS A 32 -7.72 -32.71 3.04
C CYS A 32 -7.31 -31.37 3.65
N ALA A 33 -7.56 -30.26 2.95
CA ALA A 33 -7.08 -28.94 3.35
C ALA A 33 -7.58 -28.50 4.74
N GLU A 34 -8.82 -28.86 5.10
CA GLU A 34 -9.46 -28.45 6.35
C GLU A 34 -9.30 -29.47 7.50
N THR A 35 -9.00 -30.73 7.18
CA THR A 35 -9.07 -31.82 8.18
C THR A 35 -7.71 -32.42 8.52
N ILE A 36 -6.76 -32.39 7.59
CA ILE A 36 -5.50 -33.12 7.71
C ILE A 36 -4.33 -32.14 7.77
N TYR A 37 -3.75 -31.97 8.96
CA TYR A 37 -2.65 -31.04 9.19
C TYR A 37 -1.31 -31.76 9.33
N HIS A 38 -0.22 -31.04 9.01
CA HIS A 38 1.13 -31.51 9.28
C HIS A 38 1.34 -31.69 10.80
N PRO A 39 2.09 -32.70 11.29
CA PRO A 39 2.27 -32.91 12.73
C PRO A 39 2.88 -31.72 13.49
N ALA A 40 3.64 -30.88 12.79
CA ALA A 40 4.21 -29.64 13.32
C ALA A 40 3.38 -28.39 12.99
N TRP A 41 2.09 -28.54 12.67
CA TRP A 41 1.21 -27.44 12.24
C TRP A 41 1.21 -26.25 13.20
N ASP A 42 1.11 -26.52 14.51
CA ASP A 42 1.10 -25.48 15.53
C ASP A 42 2.39 -24.65 15.55
N LYS A 43 3.53 -25.25 15.15
CA LYS A 43 4.81 -24.54 15.03
C LYS A 43 4.86 -23.68 13.77
N VAL A 44 4.22 -24.12 12.70
CA VAL A 44 4.21 -23.42 11.41
C VAL A 44 3.23 -22.25 11.44
N LEU A 45 1.99 -22.48 11.86
CA LEU A 45 0.97 -21.43 11.99
C LEU A 45 1.31 -20.47 13.14
N GLY A 46 1.75 -21.01 14.28
CA GLY A 46 2.04 -20.22 15.48
C GLY A 46 0.80 -19.54 16.05
N ASP A 47 1.04 -18.46 16.80
CA ASP A 47 -0.02 -17.58 17.31
C ASP A 47 -0.22 -16.40 16.35
N CYS A 48 -1.44 -16.25 15.82
CA CYS A 48 -1.80 -15.14 14.93
C CYS A 48 -1.68 -13.76 15.60
N ARG A 49 -1.79 -13.70 16.94
CA ARG A 49 -1.63 -12.47 17.73
C ARG A 49 -0.16 -12.14 17.99
N ASN A 50 0.66 -13.18 18.11
CA ASN A 50 2.09 -13.09 18.38
C ASN A 50 2.86 -13.84 17.28
N PRO A 51 2.99 -13.24 16.08
CA PRO A 51 3.52 -13.94 14.93
C PRO A 51 4.98 -14.37 15.18
N SER A 52 5.24 -15.65 15.01
CA SER A 52 6.59 -16.24 15.04
C SER A 52 7.12 -16.44 13.61
N THR A 53 8.44 -16.33 13.43
CA THR A 53 9.06 -16.65 12.14
C THR A 53 9.18 -18.17 11.98
N SER A 54 8.57 -18.69 10.91
CA SER A 54 8.62 -20.11 10.55
C SER A 54 9.15 -20.26 9.14
N ILE A 55 10.13 -21.13 8.95
CA ILE A 55 10.74 -21.41 7.64
C ILE A 55 10.50 -22.88 7.32
N VAL A 56 9.86 -23.16 6.18
CA VAL A 56 9.51 -24.51 5.74
C VAL A 56 10.33 -24.85 4.50
N PHE A 57 11.25 -25.80 4.64
CA PHE A 57 12.02 -26.38 3.54
C PHE A 57 11.53 -27.80 3.23
N GLY A 58 11.75 -28.23 1.99
CA GLY A 58 11.47 -29.60 1.58
C GLY A 58 11.75 -29.82 0.10
N GLU A 59 11.77 -31.07 -0.34
CA GLU A 59 12.00 -31.45 -1.73
C GLU A 59 10.78 -31.13 -2.63
N LYS A 60 10.95 -31.17 -3.96
CA LYS A 60 9.82 -31.03 -4.88
C LYS A 60 8.77 -32.11 -4.57
N GLY A 61 7.50 -31.73 -4.49
CA GLY A 61 6.41 -32.65 -4.12
C GLY A 61 6.25 -32.90 -2.61
N SER A 62 7.06 -32.31 -1.73
CA SER A 62 6.97 -32.50 -0.27
C SER A 62 5.74 -31.86 0.41
N GLY A 63 4.77 -31.37 -0.35
CA GLY A 63 3.56 -30.73 0.21
C GLY A 63 3.73 -29.28 0.71
N LYS A 64 4.81 -28.56 0.38
CA LYS A 64 4.98 -27.14 0.78
C LYS A 64 3.83 -26.26 0.30
N THR A 65 3.43 -26.43 -0.95
CA THR A 65 2.29 -25.71 -1.54
C THR A 65 0.99 -26.04 -0.80
N ALA A 66 0.82 -27.30 -0.41
CA ALA A 66 -0.33 -27.78 0.34
C ALA A 66 -0.41 -27.09 1.72
N ILE A 67 0.68 -27.12 2.49
CA ILE A 67 0.81 -26.43 3.79
C ILE A 67 0.53 -24.94 3.65
N ARG A 68 1.05 -24.30 2.59
CA ARG A 68 0.82 -22.87 2.34
C ARG A 68 -0.66 -22.57 2.10
N LEU A 69 -1.37 -23.37 1.31
CA LEU A 69 -2.81 -23.19 1.08
C LEU A 69 -3.59 -23.32 2.40
N GLN A 70 -3.26 -24.33 3.20
CA GLN A 70 -3.86 -24.50 4.53
C GLN A 70 -3.62 -23.28 5.43
N LEU A 71 -2.40 -22.69 5.39
CA LEU A 71 -2.07 -21.51 6.21
C LEU A 71 -2.93 -20.32 5.80
N ILE A 72 -3.08 -20.09 4.50
CA ILE A 72 -3.93 -19.00 3.98
C ILE A 72 -5.38 -19.19 4.42
N THR A 73 -5.90 -20.42 4.35
CA THR A 73 -7.27 -20.74 4.80
C THR A 73 -7.43 -20.49 6.29
N ALA A 74 -6.54 -21.03 7.14
CA ALA A 74 -6.59 -20.84 8.58
C ALA A 74 -6.47 -19.36 8.98
N LEU A 75 -5.60 -18.59 8.32
CA LEU A 75 -5.48 -17.15 8.57
C LEU A 75 -6.74 -16.38 8.14
N ARG A 76 -7.41 -16.80 7.07
CA ARG A 76 -8.69 -16.21 6.64
C ARG A 76 -9.80 -16.49 7.66
N GLU A 77 -9.88 -17.71 8.18
CA GLU A 77 -10.82 -18.08 9.24
C GLU A 77 -10.56 -17.28 10.52
N HIS A 78 -9.29 -17.15 10.93
CA HIS A 78 -8.89 -16.29 12.05
C HIS A 78 -9.33 -14.84 11.82
N ASN A 79 -9.12 -14.30 10.62
CA ASN A 79 -9.52 -12.94 10.27
C ASN A 79 -11.03 -12.71 10.33
N HIS A 80 -11.82 -13.73 9.95
CA HIS A 80 -13.27 -13.70 10.06
C HIS A 80 -13.72 -13.75 11.52
N LYS A 81 -13.09 -14.59 12.34
CA LYS A 81 -13.41 -14.75 13.77
C LYS A 81 -12.98 -13.56 14.62
N TYR A 82 -11.87 -12.90 14.28
CA TYR A 82 -11.30 -11.78 15.04
C TYR A 82 -11.12 -10.52 14.18
N PRO A 83 -12.20 -9.75 13.88
CA PRO A 83 -12.12 -8.59 13.00
C PRO A 83 -11.18 -7.46 13.46
N ALA A 84 -10.92 -7.37 14.78
CA ALA A 84 -10.05 -6.37 15.38
C ALA A 84 -8.55 -6.73 15.33
N GLU A 85 -8.22 -8.02 15.19
CA GLU A 85 -6.85 -8.57 15.34
C GLU A 85 -6.50 -9.46 14.15
N ARG A 86 -6.55 -8.86 12.96
CA ARG A 86 -6.38 -9.56 11.69
C ARG A 86 -4.92 -9.66 11.26
N CYS A 87 -4.61 -10.75 10.59
CA CYS A 87 -3.35 -10.99 9.91
C CYS A 87 -3.44 -10.52 8.46
N PHE A 88 -2.50 -9.67 8.05
CA PHE A 88 -2.41 -9.22 6.66
C PHE A 88 -1.50 -10.16 5.86
N VAL A 89 -2.12 -10.98 5.01
CA VAL A 89 -1.42 -12.00 4.22
C VAL A 89 -0.87 -11.40 2.93
N ILE A 90 0.41 -11.62 2.66
CA ILE A 90 1.06 -11.22 1.40
C ILE A 90 1.59 -12.50 0.74
N SER A 91 1.01 -12.85 -0.40
CA SER A 91 1.48 -13.97 -1.22
C SER A 91 2.57 -13.48 -2.16
N TYR A 92 3.80 -13.95 -1.94
CA TYR A 92 4.94 -13.68 -2.82
C TYR A 92 5.39 -15.00 -3.46
N ASP A 93 4.76 -15.33 -4.58
CA ASP A 93 4.80 -16.68 -5.15
C ASP A 93 5.71 -16.78 -6.35
N ASP A 94 5.78 -15.70 -7.12
CA ASP A 94 6.56 -15.62 -8.35
C ASP A 94 7.58 -14.49 -8.25
N LEU A 95 8.85 -14.87 -8.25
CA LEU A 95 9.99 -13.98 -8.22
C LEU A 95 10.29 -13.41 -9.62
N ASN A 96 9.91 -14.10 -10.69
CA ASN A 96 10.35 -13.79 -12.05
C ASN A 96 9.94 -12.37 -12.51
N PRO A 97 8.70 -11.89 -12.32
CA PRO A 97 8.31 -10.55 -12.76
C PRO A 97 9.15 -9.43 -12.12
N PHE A 98 9.56 -9.62 -10.87
CA PHE A 98 10.38 -8.66 -10.13
C PHE A 98 11.83 -8.69 -10.63
N LEU A 99 12.37 -9.89 -10.85
CA LEU A 99 13.70 -10.04 -11.44
C LEU A 99 13.76 -9.47 -12.86
N ASP A 100 12.75 -9.69 -13.69
CA ASP A 100 12.72 -9.15 -15.05
C ASP A 100 12.66 -7.62 -15.05
N THR A 101 11.82 -7.03 -14.21
CA THR A 101 11.75 -5.56 -14.03
C THR A 101 13.08 -4.99 -13.53
N PHE A 102 13.77 -5.71 -12.65
CA PHE A 102 15.09 -5.32 -12.14
C PHE A 102 16.18 -5.43 -13.19
N ARG A 103 16.20 -6.55 -13.94
CA ARG A 103 17.11 -6.79 -15.05
C ARG A 103 17.01 -5.69 -16.10
N ASP A 104 15.82 -5.21 -16.40
CA ASP A 104 15.60 -4.12 -17.36
C ASP A 104 16.19 -2.79 -16.90
N ARG A 105 16.37 -2.58 -15.59
CA ARG A 105 17.05 -1.41 -15.02
C ARG A 105 18.57 -1.57 -14.96
N LEU A 106 19.08 -2.80 -15.02
CA LEU A 106 20.52 -3.07 -15.06
C LEU A 106 21.10 -2.82 -16.46
N ARG A 107 22.34 -2.32 -16.51
CA ARG A 107 23.04 -2.00 -17.78
C ARG A 107 24.10 -3.05 -18.12
N GLY A 108 24.27 -3.30 -19.42
CA GLY A 108 25.35 -4.14 -19.96
C GLY A 108 25.26 -5.60 -19.52
N ARG A 109 26.42 -6.22 -19.22
CA ARG A 109 26.50 -7.65 -18.86
C ARG A 109 25.72 -8.01 -17.60
N LYS A 110 25.41 -7.06 -16.72
CA LYS A 110 24.63 -7.29 -15.50
C LYS A 110 23.16 -7.64 -15.78
N ARG A 111 22.67 -7.47 -17.01
CA ARG A 111 21.30 -7.88 -17.41
C ARG A 111 21.14 -9.41 -17.55
N ASN A 112 22.24 -10.15 -17.63
CA ASN A 112 22.21 -11.61 -17.65
C ASN A 112 21.56 -12.13 -16.35
N PRO A 113 20.66 -13.13 -16.44
CA PRO A 113 19.85 -13.58 -15.30
C PRO A 113 20.72 -14.02 -14.11
N ASP A 114 21.78 -14.77 -14.36
CA ASP A 114 22.68 -15.27 -13.31
C ASP A 114 23.42 -14.14 -12.57
N LEU A 115 23.75 -13.05 -13.26
CA LEU A 115 24.43 -11.90 -12.68
C LEU A 115 23.44 -10.98 -11.96
N ALA A 116 22.23 -10.82 -12.52
CA ALA A 116 21.17 -10.05 -11.88
C ALA A 116 20.74 -10.69 -10.56
N LEU A 117 20.64 -12.03 -10.49
CA LEU A 117 20.31 -12.74 -9.27
C LEU A 117 21.39 -12.56 -8.19
N LYS A 118 22.67 -12.49 -8.57
CA LYS A 118 23.77 -12.21 -7.61
C LYS A 118 23.74 -10.79 -7.06
N GLU A 119 23.21 -9.85 -7.83
CA GLU A 119 23.05 -8.45 -7.42
C GLU A 119 21.77 -8.23 -6.60
N TRP A 120 20.80 -9.14 -6.69
CA TRP A 120 19.55 -9.08 -5.94
C TRP A 120 19.78 -9.27 -4.44
N ARG A 121 19.30 -8.34 -3.62
CA ARG A 121 19.51 -8.31 -2.17
C ARG A 121 18.20 -8.42 -1.41
N LEU A 122 18.33 -8.52 -0.08
CA LEU A 122 17.20 -8.58 0.83
C LEU A 122 16.28 -7.36 0.71
N TRP A 123 16.84 -6.16 0.51
CA TRP A 123 16.02 -4.95 0.35
C TRP A 123 15.18 -5.01 -0.94
N ASP A 124 15.65 -5.66 -2.00
CA ASP A 124 14.89 -5.81 -3.24
C ASP A 124 13.69 -6.76 -3.04
N HIS A 125 13.85 -7.80 -2.20
CA HIS A 125 12.73 -8.62 -1.76
C HIS A 125 11.74 -7.83 -0.90
N MET A 126 12.23 -6.98 0.01
CA MET A 126 11.36 -6.11 0.80
C MET A 126 10.59 -5.13 -0.09
N ASP A 127 11.22 -4.57 -1.11
CA ASP A 127 10.57 -3.70 -2.09
C ASP A 127 9.49 -4.45 -2.89
N ALA A 128 9.74 -5.72 -3.26
CA ALA A 128 8.73 -6.56 -3.91
C ALA A 128 7.51 -6.78 -3.00
N LEU A 129 7.73 -7.12 -1.72
CA LEU A 129 6.66 -7.29 -0.73
C LEU A 129 5.87 -5.99 -0.49
N LEU A 130 6.57 -4.85 -0.39
CA LEU A 130 5.95 -3.52 -0.25
C LEU A 130 5.15 -3.14 -1.50
N THR A 131 5.63 -3.50 -2.69
CA THR A 131 4.91 -3.30 -3.95
C THR A 131 3.61 -4.09 -3.98
N LEU A 132 3.67 -5.39 -3.67
CA LEU A 132 2.50 -6.26 -3.66
C LEU A 132 1.46 -5.81 -2.63
N SER A 133 1.90 -5.55 -1.40
CA SER A 133 1.02 -5.12 -0.30
C SER A 133 0.37 -3.77 -0.58
N THR A 134 1.16 -2.79 -1.00
CA THR A 134 0.67 -1.45 -1.31
C THR A 134 -0.30 -1.48 -2.47
N ARG A 135 0.00 -2.22 -3.54
CA ARG A 135 -0.89 -2.34 -4.70
C ARG A 135 -2.23 -2.99 -4.32
N ARG A 136 -2.21 -4.04 -3.50
CA ARG A 136 -3.43 -4.69 -2.98
C ARG A 136 -4.29 -3.68 -2.21
N LEU A 137 -3.69 -2.93 -1.28
CA LEU A 137 -4.39 -1.89 -0.51
C LEU A 137 -4.92 -0.76 -1.41
N CYS A 138 -4.09 -0.23 -2.31
CA CYS A 138 -4.46 0.85 -3.20
C CYS A 138 -5.58 0.45 -4.16
N ASN A 139 -5.60 -0.80 -4.65
CA ASN A 139 -6.67 -1.30 -5.51
C ASN A 139 -8.03 -1.28 -4.79
N VAL A 140 -8.10 -1.76 -3.54
CA VAL A 140 -9.33 -1.74 -2.72
C VAL A 140 -9.82 -0.32 -2.45
N ILE A 141 -8.91 0.65 -2.37
CA ILE A 141 -9.27 2.04 -2.11
C ILE A 141 -9.69 2.73 -3.41
N ALA A 142 -8.90 2.61 -4.47
CA ALA A 142 -9.04 3.36 -5.72
C ALA A 142 -10.19 2.83 -6.59
N ASP A 143 -10.31 1.51 -6.72
CA ASP A 143 -11.37 0.90 -7.50
C ASP A 143 -12.61 0.65 -6.63
N ARG A 144 -13.80 0.80 -7.22
CA ARG A 144 -15.08 0.53 -6.53
C ARG A 144 -15.55 -0.90 -6.74
N HIS A 145 -15.07 -1.56 -7.79
CA HIS A 145 -15.53 -2.91 -8.16
C HIS A 145 -14.63 -4.00 -7.58
N THR A 146 -13.36 -3.66 -7.28
CA THR A 146 -12.45 -4.54 -6.56
C THR A 146 -12.89 -4.69 -5.11
N THR A 147 -13.49 -5.84 -4.77
CA THR A 147 -13.76 -6.26 -3.40
C THR A 147 -12.71 -7.27 -2.97
N ASP A 148 -11.97 -6.94 -1.92
CA ASP A 148 -11.06 -7.88 -1.26
C ASP A 148 -11.76 -8.44 -0.01
N PRO A 149 -11.84 -9.77 0.17
CA PRO A 149 -12.52 -10.36 1.32
C PRO A 149 -11.88 -9.99 2.65
N ASP A 150 -10.57 -9.70 2.68
CA ASP A 150 -9.85 -9.45 3.92
C ASP A 150 -9.82 -7.97 4.32
N ILE A 151 -10.06 -7.05 3.37
CA ILE A 151 -9.80 -5.61 3.52
C ILE A 151 -11.08 -4.81 3.21
N SER A 152 -11.58 -4.06 4.19
CA SER A 152 -12.69 -3.13 3.97
C SER A 152 -12.22 -1.67 3.90
N LEU A 153 -12.88 -0.89 3.04
CA LEU A 153 -12.61 0.54 2.91
C LEU A 153 -12.92 1.32 4.20
N GLN A 154 -13.94 0.92 4.95
CA GLN A 154 -14.33 1.59 6.20
C GLN A 154 -13.20 1.52 7.23
N GLN A 155 -12.59 0.35 7.40
CA GLN A 155 -11.46 0.18 8.33
C GLN A 155 -10.26 1.06 7.96
N ILE A 156 -9.99 1.23 6.66
CA ILE A 156 -8.91 2.13 6.18
C ILE A 156 -9.26 3.60 6.49
N ARG A 157 -10.55 3.96 6.38
CA ARG A 157 -11.04 5.31 6.74
C ARG A 157 -11.03 5.55 8.24
N ASP A 158 -11.10 4.52 9.06
CA ASP A 158 -11.03 4.66 10.52
C ASP A 158 -9.59 4.72 11.06
N LEU A 159 -8.59 4.52 10.19
CA LEU A 159 -7.19 4.61 10.59
C LEU A 159 -6.83 6.01 11.14
N PRO A 160 -5.94 6.08 12.15
CA PRO A 160 -5.43 7.35 12.65
C PRO A 160 -4.69 8.12 11.54
N ARG A 161 -4.68 9.45 11.65
CA ARG A 161 -4.11 10.35 10.62
C ARG A 161 -2.66 10.03 10.25
N GLN A 162 -1.84 9.58 11.21
CA GLN A 162 -0.45 9.19 10.96
C GLN A 162 -0.36 7.98 10.02
N ARG A 163 -1.10 6.90 10.31
CA ARG A 163 -1.14 5.71 9.46
C ARG A 163 -1.68 6.00 8.06
N LYS A 164 -2.69 6.89 7.95
CA LYS A 164 -3.19 7.36 6.64
C LYS A 164 -2.13 8.10 5.84
N ARG A 165 -1.30 8.93 6.49
CA ARG A 165 -0.19 9.62 5.84
C ARG A 165 0.85 8.61 5.34
N ASP A 166 1.22 7.64 6.18
CA ASP A 166 2.24 6.65 5.84
C ASP A 166 1.75 5.74 4.70
N LEU A 167 0.46 5.39 4.69
CA LEU A 167 -0.18 4.70 3.55
C LEU A 167 -0.11 5.53 2.26
N LEU A 168 -0.37 6.85 2.31
CA LEU A 168 -0.24 7.73 1.15
C LEU A 168 1.21 7.89 0.66
N MET A 169 2.17 7.78 1.58
CA MET A 169 3.59 7.76 1.24
C MET A 169 3.95 6.46 0.52
N LEU A 170 3.54 5.31 1.05
CA LEU A 170 3.71 4.02 0.38
C LEU A 170 3.06 4.03 -1.01
N ALA A 171 1.82 4.53 -1.12
CA ALA A 171 1.14 4.67 -2.40
C ALA A 171 1.94 5.53 -3.39
N ALA A 172 2.57 6.62 -2.94
CA ALA A 172 3.36 7.48 -3.83
C ALA A 172 4.64 6.81 -4.38
N PHE A 173 5.21 5.84 -3.66
CA PHE A 173 6.44 5.15 -4.08
C PHE A 173 6.16 3.84 -4.82
N TYR A 174 5.16 3.06 -4.38
CA TYR A 174 4.98 1.67 -4.79
C TYR A 174 3.70 1.41 -5.60
N ASP A 175 2.73 2.33 -5.67
CA ASP A 175 1.51 2.15 -6.45
C ASP A 175 1.75 2.42 -7.94
N GLN A 176 2.18 1.40 -8.68
CA GLN A 176 2.33 1.48 -10.13
C GLN A 176 1.18 0.76 -10.82
N SER A 177 0.22 1.54 -11.34
CA SER A 177 -0.89 1.03 -12.16
C SER A 177 -0.81 1.56 -13.59
N SER A 178 -1.04 0.68 -14.56
CA SER A 178 -1.15 1.01 -15.99
C SER A 178 -2.43 1.76 -16.34
N ASP A 179 -3.51 1.55 -15.57
CA ASP A 179 -4.87 1.89 -16.02
C ASP A 179 -5.18 3.39 -15.91
N GLN A 180 -4.46 4.10 -15.04
CA GLN A 180 -4.66 5.52 -14.79
C GLN A 180 -3.35 6.24 -14.53
N SER A 181 -3.34 7.55 -14.82
CA SER A 181 -2.23 8.43 -14.41
C SER A 181 -2.02 8.36 -12.89
N HIS A 182 -0.76 8.10 -12.50
CA HIS A 182 -0.33 8.01 -11.11
C HIS A 182 -0.86 9.15 -10.23
N TRP A 183 -0.82 10.39 -10.71
CA TRP A 183 -1.31 11.56 -9.97
C TRP A 183 -2.82 11.51 -9.71
N ARG A 184 -3.61 11.13 -10.71
CA ARG A 184 -5.08 11.04 -10.58
C ARG A 184 -5.44 9.95 -9.58
N ARG A 185 -4.84 8.77 -9.73
CA ARG A 185 -5.05 7.63 -8.83
C ARG A 185 -4.67 7.96 -7.39
N TRP A 186 -3.50 8.57 -7.17
CA TRP A 186 -3.07 8.99 -5.84
C TRP A 186 -4.02 10.03 -5.21
N LYS A 187 -4.49 11.00 -6.01
CA LYS A 187 -5.48 11.99 -5.56
C LYS A 187 -6.77 11.30 -5.14
N ASP A 188 -7.28 10.36 -5.93
CA ASP A 188 -8.50 9.61 -5.62
C ASP A 188 -8.35 8.80 -4.33
N ILE A 189 -7.22 8.10 -4.16
CA ILE A 189 -6.88 7.38 -2.92
C ILE A 189 -6.92 8.34 -1.72
N ARG A 190 -6.27 9.51 -1.84
CA ARG A 190 -6.25 10.53 -0.79
C ARG A 190 -7.65 11.01 -0.39
N TRP A 191 -8.51 11.28 -1.37
CA TRP A 191 -9.88 11.73 -1.11
C TRP A 191 -10.71 10.63 -0.45
N ARG A 192 -10.59 9.38 -0.92
CA ARG A 192 -11.38 8.25 -0.40
C ARG A 192 -11.00 7.84 1.02
N ILE A 193 -9.72 7.91 1.37
CA ILE A 193 -9.24 7.70 2.75
C ILE A 193 -9.70 8.85 3.68
N GLY A 194 -10.12 9.99 3.11
CA GLY A 194 -10.51 11.18 3.86
C GLY A 194 -9.30 11.91 4.47
N PHE A 195 -8.12 11.80 3.85
CA PHE A 195 -6.92 12.49 4.33
C PHE A 195 -6.87 13.93 3.79
N LEU A 196 -7.50 14.83 4.53
CA LEU A 196 -7.49 16.27 4.27
C LEU A 196 -6.50 16.96 5.20
N THR A 197 -5.70 17.86 4.63
CA THR A 197 -4.70 18.64 5.35
C THR A 197 -4.96 20.14 5.19
N PRO A 198 -6.12 20.64 5.67
CA PRO A 198 -6.50 22.05 5.51
C PRO A 198 -5.51 22.99 6.22
N THR A 199 -4.85 22.50 7.27
CA THR A 199 -3.81 23.22 8.02
C THR A 199 -2.60 23.58 7.16
N ILE A 200 -2.38 22.89 6.03
CA ILE A 200 -1.28 23.23 5.11
C ILE A 200 -1.58 24.56 4.41
N HIS A 201 -2.81 24.75 3.95
CA HIS A 201 -3.23 25.91 3.16
C HIS A 201 -3.62 27.11 4.02
N TRP A 202 -3.93 26.93 5.32
CA TRP A 202 -4.31 28.02 6.22
C TRP A 202 -3.32 29.19 6.22
N ARG A 203 -2.00 28.91 6.31
CA ARG A 203 -0.97 29.98 6.34
C ARG A 203 -0.86 30.74 5.02
N PHE A 204 -1.16 30.09 3.90
CA PHE A 204 -1.24 30.72 2.59
C PHE A 204 -2.52 31.57 2.47
N LEU A 205 -3.66 31.01 2.92
CA LEU A 205 -4.95 31.72 2.97
C LEU A 205 -4.88 32.98 3.84
N VAL A 206 -4.17 32.95 4.96
CA VAL A 206 -3.94 34.15 5.79
C VAL A 206 -3.22 35.24 4.99
N GLY A 207 -2.16 34.89 4.24
CA GLY A 207 -1.46 35.85 3.38
C GLY A 207 -2.36 36.44 2.30
N VAL A 208 -3.16 35.61 1.63
CA VAL A 208 -4.14 36.03 0.60
C VAL A 208 -5.28 36.87 1.20
N LEU A 209 -5.77 36.53 2.39
CA LEU A 209 -6.85 37.26 3.04
C LEU A 209 -6.37 38.65 3.46
N ILE A 210 -5.14 38.77 3.97
CA ILE A 210 -4.53 40.07 4.31
C ILE A 210 -4.34 40.91 3.05
N THR A 211 -3.87 40.34 1.94
CA THR A 211 -3.72 41.11 0.68
C THR A 211 -5.06 41.58 0.12
N ILE A 212 -6.09 40.73 0.16
CA ILE A 212 -7.45 41.11 -0.27
C ILE A 212 -8.02 42.21 0.64
N LEU A 213 -7.86 42.10 1.96
CA LEU A 213 -8.36 43.09 2.91
C LEU A 213 -7.70 44.46 2.69
N VAL A 214 -6.39 44.47 2.49
CA VAL A 214 -5.63 45.69 2.18
C VAL A 214 -6.10 46.31 0.85
N LEU A 215 -6.33 45.49 -0.18
CA LEU A 215 -6.83 45.94 -1.47
C LEU A 215 -8.27 46.51 -1.37
N LEU A 216 -9.15 45.87 -0.59
CA LEU A 216 -10.51 46.33 -0.37
C LEU A 216 -10.57 47.68 0.37
N VAL A 217 -9.69 47.87 1.37
CA VAL A 217 -9.56 49.16 2.08
C VAL A 217 -9.09 50.25 1.11
N ALA A 218 -8.09 49.96 0.28
CA ALA A 218 -7.61 50.89 -0.74
C ALA A 218 -8.68 51.25 -1.78
N LEU A 219 -9.47 50.27 -2.25
CA LEU A 219 -10.57 50.45 -3.20
C LEU A 219 -11.74 51.24 -2.59
N ARG A 220 -12.03 51.05 -1.30
CA ARG A 220 -13.06 51.84 -0.58
C ARG A 220 -12.64 53.29 -0.44
N GLY A 221 -11.36 53.55 -0.15
CA GLY A 221 -10.78 54.90 -0.15
C GLY A 221 -10.87 55.56 -1.53
N LEU A 222 -10.68 54.80 -2.61
CA LEU A 222 -10.82 55.28 -4.00
C LEU A 222 -12.23 55.76 -4.35
N ARG A 223 -13.27 55.09 -3.83
CA ARG A 223 -14.67 55.51 -4.00
C ARG A 223 -15.04 56.75 -3.18
N ALA A 224 -14.39 56.97 -2.04
CA ALA A 224 -14.69 58.10 -1.16
C ALA A 224 -13.92 59.38 -1.55
N ASP A 225 -12.64 59.27 -1.92
CA ASP A 225 -11.74 60.43 -2.07
C ASP A 225 -11.19 60.63 -3.51
N GLY A 226 -11.62 59.83 -4.48
CA GLY A 226 -11.22 59.95 -5.89
C GLY A 226 -9.71 59.79 -6.11
N LEU A 227 -9.11 60.61 -7.00
CA LEU A 227 -7.69 60.53 -7.42
C LEU A 227 -6.68 60.66 -6.26
N LYS A 228 -7.07 61.19 -5.09
CA LYS A 228 -6.22 61.24 -3.89
C LYS A 228 -6.00 59.87 -3.25
N ALA A 229 -6.86 58.88 -3.52
CA ALA A 229 -6.64 57.53 -3.03
C ALA A 229 -5.55 56.76 -3.80
N LEU A 230 -5.20 57.20 -5.01
CA LEU A 230 -4.05 56.64 -5.75
C LEU A 230 -2.72 56.97 -5.06
N SER A 231 -2.61 58.12 -4.37
CA SER A 231 -1.44 58.41 -3.53
C SER A 231 -1.46 57.66 -2.19
N ALA A 232 -2.64 57.22 -1.73
CA ALA A 232 -2.75 56.32 -0.58
C ALA A 232 -2.23 54.90 -0.92
N LEU A 233 -2.42 54.42 -2.17
CA LEU A 233 -1.87 53.15 -2.66
C LEU A 233 -0.33 53.12 -2.75
N THR A 234 0.32 54.28 -2.91
CA THR A 234 1.79 54.41 -2.82
C THR A 234 2.30 54.51 -1.39
N SER A 235 1.43 54.45 -0.38
CA SER A 235 1.86 54.47 1.01
C SER A 235 2.61 53.18 1.37
N TRP A 236 3.88 53.34 1.73
CA TRP A 236 4.81 52.26 2.07
C TRP A 236 4.28 51.28 3.13
N TRP A 237 3.42 51.74 4.05
CA TRP A 237 2.85 50.91 5.13
C TRP A 237 1.93 49.78 4.61
N LEU A 238 1.24 49.97 3.47
CA LEU A 238 0.40 48.93 2.87
C LEU A 238 1.25 47.71 2.45
N TYR A 239 2.42 47.98 1.86
CA TYR A 239 3.37 46.94 1.48
C TYR A 239 3.96 46.22 2.70
N VAL A 240 4.18 46.94 3.81
CA VAL A 240 4.65 46.35 5.08
C VAL A 240 3.60 45.41 5.67
N VAL A 241 2.32 45.78 5.66
CA VAL A 241 1.23 44.93 6.16
C VAL A 241 1.06 43.67 5.30
N ILE A 242 1.14 43.81 3.96
CA ILE A 242 1.13 42.67 3.05
C ILE A 242 2.33 41.76 3.33
N ALA A 243 3.54 42.31 3.41
CA ALA A 243 4.76 41.55 3.69
C ALA A 243 4.65 40.82 5.04
N ALA A 244 4.13 41.48 6.08
CA ALA A 244 3.89 40.88 7.39
C ALA A 244 2.91 39.69 7.33
N GLY A 245 1.86 39.79 6.51
CA GLY A 245 0.90 38.71 6.28
C GLY A 245 1.50 37.46 5.63
N TRP A 246 2.57 37.61 4.85
CA TRP A 246 3.27 36.49 4.22
C TRP A 246 4.38 35.87 5.08
N ILE A 247 4.81 36.53 6.17
CA ILE A 247 5.85 36.02 7.09
C ILE A 247 5.56 34.59 7.59
N PRO A 248 4.34 34.22 8.03
CA PRO A 248 4.07 32.87 8.53
C PRO A 248 4.22 31.77 7.46
N TYR A 249 3.92 32.11 6.20
CA TYR A 249 4.12 31.23 5.06
C TYR A 249 5.62 31.10 4.75
N LEU A 250 6.32 32.22 4.59
CA LEU A 250 7.77 32.25 4.31
C LEU A 250 8.57 31.51 5.39
N LYS A 251 8.32 31.77 6.67
CA LYS A 251 8.99 31.09 7.79
C LYS A 251 8.84 29.57 7.71
N ARG A 252 7.67 29.08 7.33
CA ARG A 252 7.43 27.65 7.15
C ARG A 252 8.19 27.10 5.95
N THR A 253 8.11 27.76 4.80
CA THR A 253 8.76 27.29 3.57
C THR A 253 10.28 27.23 3.75
N VAL A 254 10.86 28.25 4.38
CA VAL A 254 12.28 28.29 4.76
C VAL A 254 12.58 27.15 5.74
N SER A 255 11.81 26.99 6.82
CA SER A 255 12.05 25.89 7.77
C SER A 255 11.95 24.51 7.14
N LEU A 256 11.04 24.30 6.18
CA LEU A 256 10.93 23.03 5.46
C LEU A 256 12.11 22.82 4.51
N TRP A 257 12.55 23.87 3.83
CA TRP A 257 13.74 23.83 2.97
C TRP A 257 15.00 23.48 3.76
N TRP A 258 15.18 24.08 4.95
CA TRP A 258 16.29 23.76 5.85
C TRP A 258 16.27 22.33 6.39
N ARG A 259 15.08 21.72 6.54
CA ARG A 259 14.96 20.31 6.99
C ARG A 259 15.11 19.31 5.86
N ALA A 260 14.94 19.74 4.61
CA ALA A 260 15.07 18.90 3.43
C ALA A 260 16.52 18.83 2.89
N ARG A 261 17.35 19.79 3.32
CA ARG A 261 18.78 19.83 3.03
C ARG A 261 19.57 19.12 4.12
#